data_AF-A0A5Q6S463-F1
#
_entry.id   AF-A0A5Q6S463-F1
#
_cell.length_a   1.000
_cell.length_b   1.000
_cell.length_c   1.000
_cell.angle_alpha   90.00
_cell.angle_beta   90.00
_cell.angle_gamma   90.00
#
_symmetry.space_group_name_H-M   'P 1'
#
loop_
_entity.id
_entity.type
_entity.pdbx_description
1 polymer ?
#
loop_
_entity_poly.entity_id
_entity_poly.type
_entity_poly.pdbx_seq_one_letter_code
_entity_poly.pdbx_strand_id
1 'polypeptide(L)'
;MPQAKPALKSRRTRLAAASTSAALVAGVGGLVLAGAPAANATNVTKTFSYTCTTTANGLPLPTSTVPVKASVDLPTRVAPGQTLSSRSTAITLTIPETLRKPTYELLSARKVSGYSRDASVAIAAPGAATQTLTILNLGTAPVPVPATPGTPWNIPTRGTVPAVKISTAAKSVGTVSMPVKFTVRATLYNEAGAKIGSTDGVIMNCSTTGDRTLAKIAIGKATAKIASAKASPKKIKAKKTKAKVAVRLSTAAGVPLTGKVTAKVGKKTVGKGTVRGGKATLKLKAFKKKGTYKVKLTYSGSASTTGATKTIKIKVKK
;
A
#
# COMPACT_ATOMS: atom_id res chain seq x y z
N MET A 1 0.89 -65.50 -26.02
CA MET A 1 -0.53 -65.07 -25.96
C MET A 1 -0.59 -63.59 -25.57
N PRO A 2 -0.83 -62.67 -26.51
CA PRO A 2 -0.89 -61.24 -26.24
C PRO A 2 -2.33 -60.83 -25.89
N GLN A 3 -2.56 -60.33 -24.67
CA GLN A 3 -3.85 -59.72 -24.31
C GLN A 3 -3.77 -58.20 -24.50
N ALA A 4 -4.57 -57.71 -25.44
CA ALA A 4 -4.78 -56.29 -25.71
C ALA A 4 -5.59 -55.63 -24.60
N LYS A 5 -5.13 -54.48 -24.10
CA LYS A 5 -5.88 -53.60 -23.18
C LYS A 5 -6.78 -52.64 -23.98
N PRO A 6 -8.06 -52.47 -23.60
CA PRO A 6 -8.95 -51.52 -24.27
C PRO A 6 -8.74 -50.08 -23.77
N ALA A 7 -8.80 -49.14 -24.71
CA ALA A 7 -8.72 -47.71 -24.50
C ALA A 7 -10.05 -47.15 -23.95
N LEU A 8 -10.01 -46.54 -22.76
CA LEU A 8 -11.14 -45.84 -22.16
C LEU A 8 -11.27 -44.41 -22.71
N LYS A 9 -12.34 -44.18 -23.49
CA LYS A 9 -12.79 -42.88 -23.99
C LYS A 9 -13.26 -41.98 -22.83
N SER A 10 -12.51 -40.91 -22.57
CA SER A 10 -12.93 -39.82 -21.67
C SER A 10 -13.98 -38.93 -22.34
N ARG A 11 -15.23 -39.00 -21.89
CA ARG A 11 -16.31 -38.06 -22.25
C ARG A 11 -16.07 -36.72 -21.53
N ARG A 12 -15.83 -35.66 -22.30
CA ARG A 12 -15.84 -34.27 -21.82
C ARG A 12 -17.28 -33.76 -21.75
N THR A 13 -17.82 -33.63 -20.55
CA THR A 13 -19.09 -32.94 -20.29
C THR A 13 -18.81 -31.44 -20.20
N ARG A 14 -19.23 -30.67 -21.21
CA ARG A 14 -19.26 -29.21 -21.17
C ARG A 14 -20.54 -28.78 -20.44
N LEU A 15 -20.42 -28.34 -19.20
CA LEU A 15 -21.49 -27.62 -18.51
C LEU A 15 -21.32 -26.12 -18.78
N ALA A 16 -22.20 -25.57 -19.61
CA ALA A 16 -22.37 -24.14 -19.78
C ALA A 16 -23.26 -23.65 -18.63
N ALA A 17 -22.66 -22.98 -17.64
CA ALA A 17 -23.40 -22.28 -16.61
C ALA A 17 -23.76 -20.87 -17.12
N ALA A 18 -25.02 -20.69 -17.52
CA ALA A 18 -25.61 -19.38 -17.76
C ALA A 18 -25.97 -18.74 -16.41
N SER A 19 -25.12 -17.84 -15.93
CA SER A 19 -25.42 -17.03 -14.74
C SER A 19 -26.25 -15.80 -15.14
N THR A 20 -27.57 -15.89 -14.97
CA THR A 20 -28.47 -14.73 -14.96
C THR A 20 -28.31 -13.97 -13.65
N SER A 21 -27.55 -12.88 -13.65
CA SER A 21 -27.48 -11.96 -12.53
C SER A 21 -28.59 -10.92 -12.63
N ALA A 22 -29.68 -11.16 -11.89
CA ALA A 22 -30.71 -10.17 -11.62
C ALA A 22 -30.12 -9.02 -10.79
N ALA A 23 -30.27 -7.80 -11.27
CA ALA A 23 -29.92 -6.58 -10.57
C ALA A 23 -30.99 -6.26 -9.53
N LEU A 24 -30.65 -6.36 -8.24
CA LEU A 24 -31.44 -5.84 -7.15
C LEU A 24 -30.67 -4.69 -6.49
N VAL A 25 -31.05 -3.48 -6.89
CA VAL A 25 -30.57 -2.21 -6.32
C VAL A 25 -31.60 -1.74 -5.31
N ALA A 26 -31.29 -1.85 -4.01
CA ALA A 26 -32.00 -1.12 -2.96
C ALA A 26 -31.12 -0.90 -1.72
N GLY A 27 -30.58 0.32 -1.59
CA GLY A 27 -30.76 1.08 -0.36
C GLY A 27 -29.96 0.72 0.90
N VAL A 28 -28.64 0.51 0.83
CA VAL A 28 -27.77 0.79 1.99
C VAL A 28 -26.58 1.60 1.49
N GLY A 29 -26.48 2.85 1.94
CA GLY A 29 -25.41 3.79 1.57
C GLY A 29 -24.07 3.43 2.22
N GLY A 30 -23.60 2.21 2.00
CA GLY A 30 -22.26 1.77 2.38
C GLY A 30 -21.24 2.58 1.58
N LEU A 31 -20.38 3.29 2.30
CA LEU A 31 -19.13 3.84 1.76
C LEU A 31 -18.30 2.66 1.26
N VAL A 32 -18.45 2.29 -0.01
CA VAL A 32 -17.49 1.44 -0.69
C VAL A 32 -16.19 2.25 -0.73
N LEU A 33 -15.29 1.97 0.21
CA LEU A 33 -13.91 2.44 0.17
C LEU A 33 -13.34 1.83 -1.11
N ALA A 34 -13.37 2.60 -2.20
CA ALA A 34 -12.76 2.22 -3.45
C ALA A 34 -11.27 1.93 -3.16
N GLY A 35 -10.94 0.64 -3.03
CA GLY A 35 -9.55 0.21 -3.00
C GLY A 35 -8.90 0.75 -4.25
N ALA A 36 -7.73 1.38 -4.10
CA ALA A 36 -7.01 1.85 -5.26
C ALA A 36 -6.80 0.67 -6.22
N PRO A 37 -7.06 0.82 -7.53
CA PRO A 37 -6.83 -0.25 -8.48
C PRO A 37 -5.36 -0.66 -8.39
N ALA A 38 -5.10 -1.98 -8.39
CA ALA A 38 -3.75 -2.56 -8.37
C ALA A 38 -2.88 -2.11 -9.57
N ALA A 39 -3.48 -1.44 -10.55
CA ALA A 39 -2.92 -1.02 -11.83
C ALA A 39 -1.72 -0.03 -11.79
N ASN A 40 -1.21 0.38 -10.62
CA ASN A 40 -0.06 1.30 -10.52
C ASN A 40 1.08 0.77 -9.65
N ALA A 41 1.13 -0.53 -9.37
CA ALA A 41 2.23 -1.12 -8.64
C ALA A 41 3.44 -1.32 -9.57
N THR A 42 4.62 -0.92 -9.12
CA THR A 42 5.90 -1.17 -9.79
C THR A 42 6.74 -2.06 -8.90
N ASN A 43 7.38 -3.07 -9.48
CA ASN A 43 8.34 -3.89 -8.76
C ASN A 43 9.59 -3.05 -8.46
N VAL A 44 9.90 -2.87 -7.18
CA VAL A 44 11.11 -2.18 -6.74
C VAL A 44 12.07 -3.21 -6.17
N THR A 45 13.31 -3.21 -6.68
CA THR A 45 14.35 -4.14 -6.24
C THR A 45 15.62 -3.37 -5.88
N LYS A 46 16.19 -3.61 -4.69
CA LYS A 46 17.44 -2.99 -4.24
C LYS A 46 18.24 -3.96 -3.36
N THR A 47 19.57 -3.86 -3.41
CA THR A 47 20.49 -4.63 -2.58
C THR A 47 21.06 -3.75 -1.47
N PHE A 48 21.14 -4.31 -0.27
CA PHE A 48 21.68 -3.68 0.92
C PHE A 48 22.77 -4.55 1.52
N SER A 49 23.78 -3.94 2.12
CA SER A 49 24.83 -4.67 2.83
C SER A 49 24.55 -4.67 4.34
N TYR A 50 24.48 -5.85 4.93
CA TYR A 50 24.36 -6.04 6.38
C TYR A 50 25.61 -6.72 6.93
N THR A 51 26.09 -6.26 8.07
CA THR A 51 27.11 -6.96 8.85
C THR A 51 26.40 -7.91 9.79
N CYS A 52 26.69 -9.21 9.67
CA CYS A 52 26.01 -10.25 10.42
C CYS A 52 27.01 -11.04 11.28
N THR A 53 26.68 -11.18 12.57
CA THR A 53 27.35 -12.11 13.48
C THR A 53 26.57 -13.41 13.50
N THR A 54 27.25 -14.54 13.35
CA THR A 54 26.61 -15.86 13.18
C THR A 54 27.11 -16.83 14.23
N THR A 55 26.18 -17.53 14.87
CA THR A 55 26.47 -18.66 15.76
C THR A 55 25.73 -19.89 15.23
N ALA A 56 26.44 -20.99 15.03
CA ALA A 56 25.88 -22.25 14.54
C ALA A 56 26.09 -23.36 15.57
N ASN A 57 25.01 -23.84 16.18
CA ASN A 57 25.02 -24.86 17.22
C ASN A 57 26.00 -24.54 18.36
N GLY A 58 26.06 -23.28 18.78
CA GLY A 58 26.98 -22.79 19.81
C GLY A 58 28.38 -22.41 19.30
N LEU A 59 28.75 -22.78 18.08
CA LEU A 59 30.02 -22.39 17.47
C LEU A 59 29.91 -20.99 16.86
N PRO A 60 30.66 -19.98 17.35
CA PRO A 60 30.73 -18.68 16.69
C PRO A 60 31.44 -18.80 15.34
N LEU A 61 30.84 -18.23 14.30
CA LEU A 61 31.44 -18.12 12.97
C LEU A 61 31.93 -16.68 12.72
N PRO A 62 32.84 -16.47 11.74
CA PRO A 62 33.34 -15.14 11.42
C PRO A 62 32.22 -14.15 11.06
N THR A 63 32.33 -12.94 11.60
CA THR A 63 31.45 -11.82 11.21
C THR A 63 31.63 -11.54 9.72
N SER A 64 30.52 -11.46 8.99
CA SER A 64 30.56 -11.33 7.53
C SER A 64 29.57 -10.31 7.02
N THR A 65 29.91 -9.67 5.90
CA THR A 65 28.97 -8.81 5.17
C THR A 65 28.09 -9.67 4.26
N VAL A 66 26.78 -9.62 4.47
CA VAL A 66 25.77 -10.36 3.72
C VAL A 66 24.98 -9.37 2.86
N PRO A 67 25.08 -9.45 1.52
CA PRO A 67 24.18 -8.75 0.62
C PRO A 67 22.74 -9.27 0.77
N VAL A 68 21.81 -8.34 0.95
CA VAL A 68 20.38 -8.60 1.09
C VAL A 68 19.66 -7.88 -0.06
N LYS A 69 19.19 -8.65 -1.04
CA LYS A 69 18.38 -8.14 -2.15
C LYS A 69 16.90 -8.20 -1.78
N ALA A 70 16.26 -7.05 -1.60
CA ALA A 70 14.83 -6.95 -1.33
C ALA A 70 14.07 -6.57 -2.60
N SER A 71 12.92 -7.19 -2.83
CA SER A 71 12.01 -6.93 -3.94
C SER A 71 10.56 -6.89 -3.46
N VAL A 72 9.83 -5.85 -3.82
CA VAL A 72 8.43 -5.66 -3.44
C VAL A 72 7.71 -4.81 -4.48
N ASP A 73 6.45 -5.12 -4.73
CA ASP A 73 5.60 -4.30 -5.59
C ASP A 73 5.02 -3.13 -4.78
N LEU A 74 5.37 -1.91 -5.13
CA LEU A 74 4.89 -0.71 -4.45
C LEU A 74 4.17 0.22 -5.42
N PRO A 75 3.09 0.89 -4.99
CA PRO A 75 2.49 1.93 -5.81
C PRO A 75 3.46 3.11 -5.95
N THR A 76 3.57 3.68 -7.14
CA THR A 76 4.38 4.89 -7.36
C THR A 76 3.76 6.12 -6.69
N ARG A 77 2.44 6.11 -6.46
CA ARG A 77 1.69 7.20 -5.82
C ARG A 77 0.60 6.68 -4.88
N VAL A 78 0.42 7.36 -3.76
CA VAL A 78 -0.64 7.12 -2.77
C VAL A 78 -1.31 8.43 -2.34
N ALA A 79 -2.55 8.36 -1.85
CA ALA A 79 -3.22 9.50 -1.22
C ALA A 79 -3.10 9.45 0.31
N PRO A 80 -3.10 10.60 1.01
CA PRO A 80 -3.17 10.63 2.46
C PRO A 80 -4.43 9.92 2.96
N GLY A 81 -4.26 9.05 3.95
CA GLY A 81 -5.36 8.26 4.51
C GLY A 81 -5.77 7.03 3.71
N GLN A 82 -5.15 6.79 2.55
CA GLN A 82 -5.33 5.57 1.76
C GLN A 82 -4.79 4.36 2.52
N THR A 83 -5.51 3.23 2.48
CA THR A 83 -4.98 1.94 2.92
C THR A 83 -4.26 1.26 1.76
N LEU A 84 -3.00 0.91 1.98
CA LEU A 84 -2.27 -0.02 1.13
C LEU A 84 -2.61 -1.44 1.59
N SER A 85 -3.14 -2.25 0.68
CA SER A 85 -3.37 -3.68 0.93
C SER A 85 -2.07 -4.39 1.28
N SER A 86 -2.17 -5.55 1.95
CA SER A 86 -1.04 -6.43 2.20
C SER A 86 -0.36 -6.84 0.90
N ARG A 87 0.96 -7.09 0.96
CA ARG A 87 1.77 -7.40 -0.23
C ARG A 87 2.80 -8.46 0.09
N SER A 88 3.05 -9.34 -0.88
CA SER A 88 4.18 -10.26 -0.80
C SER A 88 5.48 -9.48 -1.03
N THR A 89 6.50 -9.83 -0.26
CA THR A 89 7.87 -9.35 -0.42
C THR A 89 8.79 -10.54 -0.62
N ALA A 90 9.80 -10.38 -1.47
CA ALA A 90 10.85 -11.35 -1.70
C ALA A 90 12.17 -10.76 -1.21
N ILE A 91 12.89 -11.52 -0.39
CA ILE A 91 14.21 -11.13 0.12
C ILE A 91 15.18 -12.26 -0.19
N THR A 92 16.28 -11.98 -0.89
CA THR A 92 17.34 -12.96 -1.15
C THR A 92 18.58 -12.56 -0.38
N LEU A 93 19.10 -13.47 0.44
CA LEU A 93 20.39 -13.33 1.09
C LEU A 93 21.45 -14.00 0.22
N THR A 94 22.54 -13.30 -0.08
CA THR A 94 23.71 -13.89 -0.73
C THR A 94 24.72 -14.21 0.36
N ILE A 95 24.86 -15.48 0.69
CA ILE A 95 25.76 -15.90 1.77
C ILE A 95 27.20 -15.92 1.24
N PRO A 96 28.14 -15.23 1.91
CA PRO A 96 29.53 -15.19 1.49
C PRO A 96 30.25 -16.52 1.74
N GLU A 97 31.35 -16.73 1.01
CA GLU A 97 32.19 -17.93 1.12
C GLU A 97 32.67 -18.19 2.56
N THR A 98 32.93 -17.13 3.33
CA THR A 98 33.33 -17.17 4.74
C THR A 98 32.31 -17.88 5.65
N LEU A 99 31.04 -17.89 5.27
CA LEU A 99 29.99 -18.62 5.98
C LEU A 99 29.62 -19.93 5.25
N ARG A 100 29.68 -19.95 3.91
CA ARG A 100 29.42 -21.16 3.11
C ARG A 100 30.37 -22.29 3.48
N LYS A 101 31.68 -22.02 3.48
CA LYS A 101 32.73 -23.01 3.72
C LYS A 101 32.56 -23.77 5.05
N PRO A 102 32.51 -23.12 6.23
CA PRO A 102 32.31 -23.85 7.49
C PRO A 102 30.95 -24.55 7.54
N THR A 103 29.91 -24.01 6.90
CA THR A 103 28.61 -24.69 6.84
C THR A 103 28.69 -26.02 6.07
N TYR A 104 29.40 -26.03 4.94
CA TYR A 104 29.51 -27.21 4.09
C TYR A 104 30.53 -28.23 4.59
N GLU A 105 31.74 -27.77 4.97
CA GLU A 105 32.88 -28.62 5.31
C GLU A 105 32.88 -29.02 6.79
N LEU A 106 32.73 -28.06 7.70
CA LEU A 106 32.81 -28.32 9.14
C LEU A 106 31.51 -28.89 9.68
N LEU A 107 30.37 -28.29 9.33
CA LEU A 107 29.06 -28.71 9.82
C LEU A 107 28.43 -29.82 8.97
N SER A 108 29.05 -30.17 7.82
CA SER A 108 28.53 -31.18 6.88
C SER A 108 27.10 -30.92 6.39
N ALA A 109 26.65 -29.66 6.40
CA ALA A 109 25.33 -29.30 5.93
C ALA A 109 25.27 -29.31 4.39
N ARG A 110 24.16 -29.82 3.86
CA ARG A 110 23.84 -29.87 2.43
C ARG A 110 22.61 -29.05 2.08
N LYS A 111 21.72 -28.82 3.04
CA LYS A 111 20.59 -27.88 2.89
C LYS A 111 20.47 -26.99 4.11
N VAL A 112 19.92 -25.80 3.93
CA VAL A 112 19.54 -24.88 5.01
C VAL A 112 18.11 -24.39 4.80
N SER A 113 17.32 -24.34 5.85
CA SER A 113 16.08 -23.56 5.89
C SER A 113 16.24 -22.43 6.88
N GLY A 114 15.44 -21.37 6.75
CA GLY A 114 15.50 -20.28 7.70
C GLY A 114 14.34 -19.30 7.60
N TYR A 115 14.21 -18.49 8.63
CA TYR A 115 13.16 -17.50 8.77
C TYR A 115 13.63 -16.31 9.63
N SER A 116 12.85 -15.24 9.62
CA SER A 116 13.00 -14.10 10.55
C SER A 116 11.63 -13.69 11.07
N ARG A 117 11.55 -13.38 12.37
CA ARG A 117 10.31 -12.92 13.03
C ARG A 117 10.33 -11.44 13.39
N ASP A 118 11.51 -10.83 13.37
CA ASP A 118 11.76 -9.45 13.76
C ASP A 118 12.10 -8.55 12.55
N ALA A 119 12.26 -9.13 11.36
CA ALA A 119 12.37 -8.36 10.13
C ALA A 119 11.14 -7.47 9.94
N SER A 120 11.39 -6.19 9.67
CA SER A 120 10.35 -5.18 9.49
C SER A 120 10.72 -4.19 8.39
N VAL A 121 9.72 -3.48 7.87
CA VAL A 121 9.91 -2.33 7.00
C VAL A 121 9.42 -1.07 7.70
N ALA A 122 10.14 0.03 7.53
CA ALA A 122 9.73 1.34 8.03
C ALA A 122 9.13 2.17 6.90
N ILE A 123 7.99 2.80 7.15
CA ILE A 123 7.38 3.77 6.26
C ILE A 123 7.40 5.13 6.95
N ALA A 124 8.10 6.08 6.34
CA ALA A 124 8.17 7.45 6.84
C ALA A 124 7.64 8.43 5.79
N ALA A 125 7.02 9.51 6.24
CA ALA A 125 6.58 10.59 5.36
C ALA A 125 6.59 11.93 6.12
N PRO A 126 6.94 13.04 5.48
CA PRO A 126 6.86 14.36 6.10
C PRO A 126 5.46 14.65 6.66
N GLY A 127 5.42 15.08 7.93
CA GLY A 127 4.18 15.39 8.65
C GLY A 127 3.49 14.18 9.29
N ALA A 128 4.06 12.98 9.22
CA ALA A 128 3.52 11.79 9.87
C ALA A 128 4.59 11.09 10.72
N ALA A 129 4.15 10.37 11.77
CA ALA A 129 5.02 9.46 12.51
C ALA A 129 5.46 8.28 11.61
N THR A 130 6.68 7.82 11.80
CA THR A 130 7.19 6.61 11.15
C THR A 130 6.39 5.40 11.62
N GLN A 131 5.95 4.57 10.67
CA GLN A 131 5.28 3.31 10.93
C GLN A 131 6.25 2.16 10.69
N THR A 132 6.37 1.24 11.64
CA THR A 132 7.17 0.02 11.49
C THR A 132 6.23 -1.17 11.31
N LEU A 133 6.41 -1.92 10.22
CA LEU A 133 5.57 -3.06 9.85
C LEU A 133 6.42 -4.33 9.85
N THR A 134 6.13 -5.26 10.75
CA THR A 134 6.77 -6.58 10.74
C THR A 134 6.39 -7.35 9.49
N ILE A 135 7.37 -8.00 8.86
CA ILE A 135 7.14 -8.87 7.71
C ILE A 135 6.68 -10.23 8.25
N LEU A 136 5.44 -10.58 7.97
CA LEU A 136 4.83 -11.83 8.43
C LEU A 136 5.30 -13.00 7.57
N ASN A 137 5.45 -14.18 8.19
CA ASN A 137 5.79 -15.44 7.52
C ASN A 137 7.06 -15.36 6.65
N LEU A 138 8.04 -14.54 7.04
CA LEU A 138 9.27 -14.38 6.29
C LEU A 138 10.17 -15.61 6.46
N GLY A 139 10.29 -16.44 5.43
CA GLY A 139 11.18 -17.60 5.47
C GLY A 139 11.34 -18.30 4.12
N THR A 140 12.04 -19.43 4.16
CA THR A 140 12.30 -20.29 3.01
C THR A 140 12.18 -21.77 3.38
N ALA A 141 11.77 -22.58 2.41
CA ALA A 141 11.98 -24.02 2.45
C ALA A 141 13.49 -24.35 2.43
N PRO A 142 13.90 -25.60 2.75
CA PRO A 142 15.30 -26.00 2.65
C PRO A 142 15.87 -25.76 1.25
N VAL A 143 16.96 -25.00 1.16
CA VAL A 143 17.73 -24.71 -0.05
C VAL A 143 19.11 -25.35 0.02
N PRO A 144 19.69 -25.79 -1.11
CA PRO A 144 21.00 -26.43 -1.12
C PRO A 144 22.12 -25.46 -0.69
N VAL A 145 23.12 -26.00 0.01
CA VAL A 145 24.41 -25.35 0.25
C VAL A 145 25.30 -25.70 -0.95
N PRO A 146 25.80 -24.73 -1.74
CA PRO A 146 26.67 -25.03 -2.88
C PRO A 146 27.94 -25.74 -2.43
N ALA A 147 28.29 -26.84 -3.10
CA ALA A 147 29.50 -27.61 -2.81
C ALA A 147 30.77 -26.90 -3.32
N THR A 148 30.69 -26.28 -4.49
CA THR A 148 31.83 -25.67 -5.18
C THR A 148 32.15 -24.28 -4.60
N PRO A 149 33.40 -24.03 -4.16
CA PRO A 149 33.84 -22.71 -3.72
C PRO A 149 33.56 -21.64 -4.77
N GLY A 150 33.16 -20.44 -4.33
CA GLY A 150 32.88 -19.30 -5.21
C GLY A 150 31.53 -19.35 -5.94
N THR A 151 30.78 -20.46 -5.85
CA THR A 151 29.40 -20.48 -6.36
C THR A 151 28.49 -19.61 -5.48
N PRO A 152 27.75 -18.62 -6.03
CA PRO A 152 26.88 -17.76 -5.24
C PRO A 152 25.84 -18.56 -4.47
N TRP A 153 25.86 -18.46 -3.14
CA TRP A 153 24.87 -19.10 -2.29
C TRP A 153 23.71 -18.15 -2.01
N ASN A 154 22.67 -18.22 -2.86
CA ASN A 154 21.49 -17.39 -2.74
C ASN A 154 20.36 -18.12 -1.98
N ILE A 155 19.87 -17.50 -0.90
CA ILE A 155 18.77 -18.01 -0.08
C ILE A 155 17.54 -17.12 -0.33
N PRO A 156 16.61 -17.52 -1.22
CA PRO A 156 15.38 -16.77 -1.48
C PRO A 156 14.37 -17.00 -0.36
N THR A 157 13.89 -15.92 0.24
CA THR A 157 12.82 -15.94 1.24
C THR A 157 11.62 -15.15 0.72
N ARG A 158 10.43 -15.53 1.18
CA ARG A 158 9.19 -14.80 0.93
C ARG A 158 8.52 -14.47 2.24
N GLY A 159 7.88 -13.32 2.29
CA GLY A 159 7.05 -12.90 3.42
C GLY A 159 5.93 -11.98 2.97
N THR A 160 5.15 -11.49 3.92
CA THR A 160 4.02 -10.61 3.68
C THR A 160 4.15 -9.36 4.54
N VAL A 161 4.20 -8.20 3.89
CA VAL A 161 4.02 -6.92 4.58
C VAL A 161 2.51 -6.72 4.79
N PRO A 162 2.04 -6.51 6.04
CA PRO A 162 0.63 -6.33 6.32
C PRO A 162 0.08 -5.05 5.66
N ALA A 163 -1.24 -4.95 5.60
CA ALA A 163 -1.89 -3.73 5.13
C ALA A 163 -1.52 -2.54 6.04
N VAL A 164 -1.36 -1.35 5.45
CA VAL A 164 -0.97 -0.15 6.18
C VAL A 164 -1.78 1.05 5.73
N LYS A 165 -2.28 1.84 6.70
CA LYS A 165 -2.96 3.09 6.42
C LYS A 165 -1.96 4.24 6.36
N ILE A 166 -1.88 4.91 5.22
CA ILE A 166 -1.07 6.12 5.09
C ILE A 166 -1.68 7.20 5.97
N SER A 167 -0.86 7.88 6.78
CA SER A 167 -1.36 8.96 7.63
C SER A 167 -2.04 10.05 6.81
N THR A 168 -3.11 10.63 7.33
CA THR A 168 -3.80 11.78 6.71
C THR A 168 -2.97 13.06 6.75
N ALA A 169 -1.94 13.10 7.61
CA ALA A 169 -1.00 14.20 7.74
C ALA A 169 0.24 14.05 6.84
N ALA A 170 0.41 12.89 6.18
CA ALA A 170 1.53 12.61 5.29
C ALA A 170 1.50 13.52 4.05
N LYS A 171 2.67 14.01 3.64
CA LYS A 171 2.84 14.97 2.53
C LYS A 171 3.97 14.56 1.59
N SER A 172 3.98 15.17 0.41
CA SER A 172 5.06 15.13 -0.61
C SER A 172 5.50 13.73 -1.03
N VAL A 173 6.51 13.16 -0.38
CA VAL A 173 7.13 11.88 -0.75
C VAL A 173 7.40 11.10 0.53
N GLY A 174 6.86 9.88 0.60
CA GLY A 174 7.18 8.92 1.64
C GLY A 174 8.36 8.04 1.23
N THR A 175 9.06 7.49 2.21
CA THR A 175 10.11 6.48 2.01
C THR A 175 9.67 5.14 2.61
N VAL A 176 10.06 4.07 1.95
CA VAL A 176 10.00 2.70 2.48
C VAL A 176 11.43 2.26 2.69
N SER A 177 11.75 1.78 3.88
CA SER A 177 13.11 1.40 4.25
C SER A 177 13.17 0.01 4.87
N MET A 178 14.24 -0.73 4.54
CA MET A 178 14.61 -2.00 5.20
C MET A 178 14.94 -1.78 6.68
N PRO A 179 15.00 -2.79 7.57
CA PRO A 179 15.19 -2.60 9.02
C PRO A 179 16.67 -2.32 9.37
N VAL A 180 16.94 -1.68 10.51
CA VAL A 180 18.34 -1.39 10.94
C VAL A 180 18.99 -2.69 11.38
N LYS A 181 18.22 -3.54 12.06
CA LYS A 181 18.63 -4.82 12.60
C LYS A 181 17.54 -5.85 12.33
N PHE A 182 17.93 -7.10 12.13
CA PHE A 182 17.03 -8.24 12.11
C PHE A 182 17.81 -9.52 12.42
N THR A 183 17.09 -10.56 12.82
CA THR A 183 17.66 -11.85 13.19
C THR A 183 17.16 -12.92 12.24
N VAL A 184 18.09 -13.69 11.68
CA VAL A 184 17.79 -14.91 10.91
C VAL A 184 18.01 -16.11 11.82
N ARG A 185 17.01 -16.99 11.85
CA ARG A 185 17.07 -18.31 12.49
C ARG A 185 17.06 -19.36 11.39
N ALA A 186 17.95 -20.32 11.47
CA ALA A 186 18.11 -21.33 10.44
C ALA A 186 18.35 -22.73 11.01
N THR A 187 17.90 -23.73 10.24
CA THR A 187 18.11 -25.15 10.52
C THR A 187 18.95 -25.75 9.40
N LEU A 188 19.98 -26.50 9.78
CA LEU A 188 20.88 -27.20 8.86
C LEU A 188 20.41 -28.64 8.67
N TYR A 189 20.61 -29.17 7.47
CA TYR A 189 20.29 -30.55 7.13
C TYR A 189 21.46 -31.19 6.41
N ASN A 190 21.74 -32.45 6.73
CA ASN A 190 22.74 -33.26 6.03
C ASN A 190 22.19 -33.77 4.68
N GLU A 191 22.96 -34.64 4.02
CA GLU A 191 22.59 -35.24 2.73
C GLU A 191 21.32 -36.11 2.80
N ALA A 192 21.17 -36.87 3.89
CA ALA A 192 19.98 -37.69 4.16
C ALA A 192 18.75 -36.86 4.55
N GLY A 193 18.87 -35.54 4.68
CA GLY A 193 17.80 -34.64 5.12
C GLY A 193 17.54 -34.64 6.63
N ALA A 194 18.40 -35.30 7.41
CA ALA A 194 18.35 -35.22 8.88
C ALA A 194 18.88 -33.87 9.36
N LYS A 195 18.28 -33.34 10.43
CA LYS A 195 18.71 -32.07 11.03
C LYS A 195 20.10 -32.21 11.66
N ILE A 196 20.92 -31.18 11.50
CA ILE A 196 22.23 -31.08 12.16
C ILE A 196 22.10 -30.10 13.33
N GLY A 197 22.15 -30.63 14.55
CA GLY A 197 21.95 -29.87 15.78
C GLY A 197 20.47 -29.59 16.08
N SER A 198 20.19 -28.49 16.77
CA SER A 198 18.84 -28.12 17.18
C SER A 198 18.04 -27.43 16.07
N THR A 199 16.72 -27.40 16.23
CA THR A 199 15.89 -26.50 15.40
C THR A 199 16.28 -25.07 15.73
N ASP A 200 16.51 -24.25 14.71
CA ASP A 200 17.05 -22.89 14.84
C ASP A 200 18.44 -22.83 15.48
N GLY A 201 19.21 -23.91 15.35
CA GLY A 201 20.57 -24.00 15.85
C GLY A 201 21.52 -22.96 15.23
N VAL A 202 21.16 -22.37 14.09
CA VAL A 202 21.90 -21.25 13.49
C VAL A 202 21.18 -19.94 13.75
N ILE A 203 21.84 -19.00 14.42
CA ILE A 203 21.36 -17.65 14.67
C ILE A 203 22.31 -16.66 14.00
N MET A 204 21.79 -15.79 13.15
CA MET A 204 22.53 -14.76 12.46
C MET A 204 21.90 -13.38 12.76
N ASN A 205 22.61 -12.57 13.55
CA ASN A 205 22.18 -11.22 13.94
C ASN A 205 22.77 -10.21 12.96
N CYS A 206 21.92 -9.59 12.15
CA CYS A 206 22.33 -8.68 11.09
C CYS A 206 22.04 -7.22 11.47
N SER A 207 22.97 -6.32 11.13
CA SER A 207 22.80 -4.88 11.30
C SER A 207 23.41 -4.08 10.14
N THR A 208 22.90 -2.87 9.90
CA THR A 208 23.44 -1.96 8.89
C THR A 208 23.39 -0.51 9.35
N THR A 209 24.36 0.29 8.92
CA THR A 209 24.44 1.75 9.13
C THR A 209 24.27 2.55 7.84
N GLY A 210 24.19 1.88 6.67
CA GLY A 210 24.08 2.53 5.37
C GLY A 210 22.67 3.02 5.02
N ASP A 211 22.50 3.52 3.79
CA ASP A 211 21.16 3.86 3.26
C ASP A 211 20.29 2.60 3.16
N ARG A 212 19.13 2.64 3.83
CA ARG A 212 18.16 1.55 3.88
C ARG A 212 16.94 1.83 3.02
N THR A 213 16.92 2.94 2.29
CA THR A 213 15.76 3.36 1.50
C THR A 213 15.57 2.39 0.33
N LEU A 214 14.51 1.60 0.39
CA LEU A 214 14.10 0.68 -0.66
C LEU A 214 13.38 1.42 -1.78
N ALA A 215 12.43 2.28 -1.43
CA ALA A 215 11.64 3.01 -2.40
C ALA A 215 11.23 4.40 -1.89
N LYS A 216 10.92 5.28 -2.85
CA LYS A 216 10.21 6.54 -2.62
C LYS A 216 8.82 6.43 -3.22
N ILE A 217 7.80 6.85 -2.48
CA ILE A 217 6.40 6.81 -2.90
C ILE A 217 5.86 8.23 -2.91
N ALA A 218 5.35 8.69 -4.05
CA ALA A 218 4.74 10.01 -4.13
C ALA A 218 3.43 10.06 -3.33
N ILE A 219 3.28 11.04 -2.46
CA ILE A 219 2.04 11.28 -1.73
C ILE A 219 1.28 12.39 -2.46
N GLY A 220 0.23 11.99 -3.17
CA GLY A 220 -0.66 12.88 -3.88
C GLY A 220 -1.57 13.72 -2.97
N LYS A 221 -2.45 14.50 -3.59
CA LYS A 221 -3.52 15.20 -2.86
C LYS A 221 -4.70 14.26 -2.64
N ALA A 222 -5.37 14.39 -1.51
CA ALA A 222 -6.59 13.63 -1.26
C ALA A 222 -7.75 14.14 -2.12
N THR A 223 -8.54 13.23 -2.67
CA THR A 223 -9.68 13.60 -3.51
C THR A 223 -10.80 14.21 -2.66
N ALA A 224 -11.13 15.48 -2.91
CA ALA A 224 -12.25 16.13 -2.26
C ALA A 224 -13.57 15.88 -3.03
N LYS A 225 -14.69 15.91 -2.32
CA LYS A 225 -16.04 15.84 -2.89
C LYS A 225 -16.95 16.87 -2.23
N ILE A 226 -17.84 17.50 -2.99
CA ILE A 226 -18.94 18.29 -2.43
C ILE A 226 -20.06 17.32 -2.02
N ALA A 227 -20.04 16.88 -0.77
CA ALA A 227 -21.04 15.97 -0.21
C ALA A 227 -22.46 16.54 -0.30
N SER A 228 -22.67 17.77 0.16
CA SER A 228 -23.96 18.45 0.08
C SER A 228 -23.84 19.95 -0.13
N ALA A 229 -24.88 20.53 -0.74
CA ALA A 229 -25.02 21.96 -0.92
C ALA A 229 -26.50 22.34 -0.80
N LYS A 230 -26.84 23.21 0.14
CA LYS A 230 -28.21 23.62 0.44
C LYS A 230 -28.33 25.14 0.35
N ALA A 231 -29.28 25.60 -0.46
CA ALA A 231 -29.58 27.03 -0.59
C ALA A 231 -30.65 27.45 0.45
N SER A 232 -30.50 28.64 1.01
CA SER A 232 -31.45 29.26 1.92
C SER A 232 -31.58 30.77 1.65
N PRO A 233 -32.74 31.40 1.95
CA PRO A 233 -34.00 30.78 2.36
C PRO A 233 -34.66 29.97 1.23
N LYS A 234 -35.68 29.16 1.55
CA LYS A 234 -36.42 28.35 0.55
C LYS A 234 -37.13 29.21 -0.51
N LYS A 235 -37.60 30.42 -0.13
CA LYS A 235 -38.26 31.38 -1.01
C LYS A 235 -37.28 32.51 -1.35
N ILE A 236 -36.77 32.55 -2.57
CA ILE A 236 -35.83 33.58 -3.05
C ILE A 236 -36.57 34.45 -4.07
N LYS A 237 -36.74 35.74 -3.76
CA LYS A 237 -37.37 36.72 -4.66
C LYS A 237 -36.33 37.43 -5.50
N ALA A 238 -36.64 37.64 -6.78
CA ALA A 238 -35.79 38.38 -7.70
C ALA A 238 -35.52 39.81 -7.17
N LYS A 239 -34.31 40.32 -7.39
CA LYS A 239 -33.79 41.63 -6.98
C LYS A 239 -33.79 41.93 -5.46
N LYS A 240 -34.51 41.15 -4.64
CA LYS A 240 -34.68 41.37 -3.20
C LYS A 240 -33.86 40.42 -2.35
N THR A 241 -33.95 39.11 -2.58
CA THR A 241 -33.34 38.12 -1.68
C THR A 241 -31.90 37.78 -2.08
N LYS A 242 -30.95 37.97 -1.15
CA LYS A 242 -29.57 37.44 -1.26
C LYS A 242 -29.53 36.03 -0.64
N ALA A 243 -29.54 35.01 -1.48
CA ALA A 243 -29.49 33.63 -1.02
C ALA A 243 -28.14 33.28 -0.39
N LYS A 244 -28.13 32.40 0.61
CA LYS A 244 -26.95 31.75 1.16
C LYS A 244 -26.89 30.31 0.68
N VAL A 245 -25.70 29.79 0.39
CA VAL A 245 -25.48 28.38 0.09
C VAL A 245 -24.54 27.80 1.12
N ALA A 246 -25.06 26.88 1.94
CA ALA A 246 -24.25 26.10 2.87
C ALA A 246 -23.71 24.87 2.13
N VAL A 247 -22.40 24.72 2.10
CA VAL A 247 -21.67 23.65 1.40
C VAL A 247 -20.94 22.80 2.44
N ARG A 248 -21.11 21.48 2.33
CA ARG A 248 -20.30 20.49 3.05
C ARG A 248 -19.45 19.72 2.06
N LEU A 249 -18.15 19.70 2.33
CA LEU A 249 -17.12 18.96 1.62
C LEU A 249 -16.73 17.72 2.45
N SER A 250 -16.26 16.69 1.78
CA SER A 250 -15.70 15.48 2.40
C SER A 250 -14.50 14.96 1.61
N THR A 251 -13.65 14.18 2.28
CA THR A 251 -12.57 13.38 1.71
C THR A 251 -12.75 11.94 2.22
N ALA A 252 -12.32 10.93 1.45
CA ALA A 252 -12.53 9.53 1.81
C ALA A 252 -11.86 9.14 3.15
N ALA A 253 -10.80 9.85 3.54
CA ALA A 253 -10.01 9.53 4.72
C ALA A 253 -9.97 10.61 5.80
N GLY A 254 -10.87 11.61 5.74
CA GLY A 254 -10.95 12.65 6.78
C GLY A 254 -9.79 13.66 6.77
N VAL A 255 -9.05 13.75 5.67
CA VAL A 255 -8.00 14.77 5.47
C VAL A 255 -8.61 16.17 5.67
N PRO A 256 -7.99 17.04 6.50
CA PRO A 256 -8.50 18.38 6.75
C PRO A 256 -8.71 19.19 5.45
N LEU A 257 -9.91 19.74 5.33
CA LEU A 257 -10.34 20.53 4.17
C LEU A 257 -10.27 22.02 4.45
N THR A 258 -9.46 22.72 3.67
CA THR A 258 -9.28 24.19 3.67
C THR A 258 -9.39 24.74 2.25
N GLY A 259 -9.43 26.06 2.04
CA GLY A 259 -9.45 26.66 0.70
C GLY A 259 -10.73 27.43 0.39
N LYS A 260 -11.13 27.53 -0.88
CA LYS A 260 -12.23 28.39 -1.32
C LYS A 260 -13.25 27.64 -2.18
N VAL A 261 -14.52 27.95 -2.00
CA VAL A 261 -15.62 27.55 -2.89
C VAL A 261 -16.12 28.78 -3.64
N THR A 262 -16.32 28.63 -4.94
CA THR A 262 -16.89 29.65 -5.81
C THR A 262 -18.21 29.17 -6.39
N ALA A 263 -19.21 30.04 -6.43
CA ALA A 263 -20.50 29.79 -7.06
C ALA A 263 -20.58 30.60 -8.37
N LYS A 264 -20.84 29.92 -9.49
CA LYS A 264 -21.02 30.54 -10.80
C LYS A 264 -22.39 30.21 -11.40
N VAL A 265 -22.93 31.17 -12.15
CA VAL A 265 -24.08 31.02 -13.03
C VAL A 265 -23.60 31.35 -14.45
N GLY A 266 -23.54 30.35 -15.32
CA GLY A 266 -22.77 30.46 -16.56
C GLY A 266 -21.32 30.83 -16.26
N LYS A 267 -20.81 31.89 -16.90
CA LYS A 267 -19.45 32.42 -16.68
C LYS A 267 -19.35 33.39 -15.48
N LYS A 268 -20.47 33.88 -14.94
CA LYS A 268 -20.48 34.94 -13.92
C LYS A 268 -20.35 34.37 -12.50
N THR A 269 -19.41 34.91 -11.73
CA THR A 269 -19.27 34.58 -10.29
C THR A 269 -20.35 35.29 -9.49
N VAL A 270 -21.19 34.51 -8.82
CA VAL A 270 -22.32 34.99 -8.01
C VAL A 270 -22.06 34.92 -6.51
N GLY A 271 -21.04 34.18 -6.06
CA GLY A 271 -20.65 34.13 -4.65
C GLY A 271 -19.32 33.43 -4.44
N LYS A 272 -18.68 33.69 -3.29
CA LYS A 272 -17.46 33.02 -2.82
C LYS A 272 -17.62 32.68 -1.34
N GLY A 273 -16.92 31.66 -0.87
CA GLY A 273 -16.85 31.30 0.54
C GLY A 273 -15.56 30.55 0.86
N THR A 274 -15.07 30.70 2.08
CA THR A 274 -13.88 30.00 2.57
C THR A 274 -14.29 28.69 3.26
N VAL A 275 -13.53 27.63 3.02
CA VAL A 275 -13.71 26.33 3.65
C VAL A 275 -12.94 26.29 4.96
N ARG A 276 -13.63 25.96 6.05
CA ARG A 276 -13.04 25.65 7.35
C ARG A 276 -13.69 24.37 7.88
N GLY A 277 -12.88 23.37 8.23
CA GLY A 277 -13.38 22.07 8.71
C GLY A 277 -14.36 21.39 7.74
N GLY A 278 -14.12 21.51 6.43
CA GLY A 278 -15.01 20.94 5.41
C GLY A 278 -16.36 21.66 5.23
N LYS A 279 -16.57 22.82 5.86
CA LYS A 279 -17.80 23.63 5.72
C LYS A 279 -17.48 24.97 5.06
N ALA A 280 -18.37 25.43 4.19
CA ALA A 280 -18.32 26.79 3.63
C ALA A 280 -19.74 27.36 3.48
N THR A 281 -19.90 28.66 3.74
CA THR A 281 -21.14 29.38 3.51
C THR A 281 -20.89 30.48 2.49
N LEU A 282 -21.61 30.44 1.37
CA LEU A 282 -21.50 31.42 0.29
C LEU A 282 -22.70 32.36 0.34
N LYS A 283 -22.46 33.67 0.44
CA LYS A 283 -23.50 34.69 0.20
C LYS A 283 -23.56 34.96 -1.30
N LEU A 284 -24.71 34.70 -1.93
CA LEU A 284 -24.93 34.95 -3.35
C LEU A 284 -25.40 36.38 -3.61
N LYS A 285 -25.00 36.94 -4.75
CA LYS A 285 -25.60 38.17 -5.30
C LYS A 285 -27.09 37.94 -5.60
N ALA A 286 -27.89 38.99 -5.49
CA ALA A 286 -29.32 38.92 -5.81
C ALA A 286 -29.53 38.58 -7.30
N PHE A 287 -30.50 37.72 -7.59
CA PHE A 287 -30.84 37.31 -8.94
C PHE A 287 -31.72 38.37 -9.62
N LYS A 288 -31.38 38.80 -10.84
CA LYS A 288 -32.09 39.90 -11.52
C LYS A 288 -33.49 39.51 -12.06
N LYS A 289 -33.67 38.25 -12.46
CA LYS A 289 -34.89 37.73 -13.09
C LYS A 289 -35.44 36.50 -12.34
N LYS A 290 -36.75 36.28 -12.38
CA LYS A 290 -37.39 35.02 -11.93
C LYS A 290 -36.94 33.84 -12.80
N GLY A 291 -36.98 32.62 -12.27
CA GLY A 291 -36.63 31.40 -13.01
C GLY A 291 -35.76 30.43 -12.21
N THR A 292 -35.33 29.36 -12.87
CA THR A 292 -34.47 28.33 -12.25
C THR A 292 -33.03 28.50 -12.71
N TYR A 293 -32.12 28.78 -11.77
CA TYR A 293 -30.70 28.96 -12.04
C TYR A 293 -29.92 27.67 -11.73
N LYS A 294 -29.11 27.21 -12.69
CA LYS A 294 -28.09 26.18 -12.47
C LYS A 294 -26.84 26.86 -11.90
N VAL A 295 -26.59 26.68 -10.61
CA VAL A 295 -25.42 27.24 -9.92
C VAL A 295 -24.34 26.18 -9.83
N LYS A 296 -23.23 26.37 -10.54
CA LYS A 296 -22.04 25.52 -10.47
C LYS A 296 -21.18 25.95 -9.29
N LEU A 297 -21.06 25.09 -8.29
CA LEU A 297 -20.17 25.22 -7.16
C LEU A 297 -18.83 24.57 -7.54
N THR A 298 -17.74 25.30 -7.34
CA THR A 298 -16.37 24.83 -7.59
C THR A 298 -15.52 25.06 -6.35
N TYR A 299 -15.05 23.98 -5.76
CA TYR A 299 -13.99 23.98 -4.76
C TYR A 299 -12.65 23.86 -5.49
N SER A 300 -11.72 24.78 -5.22
CA SER A 300 -10.43 24.86 -5.90
C SER A 300 -9.41 23.79 -5.46
N GLY A 301 -9.68 23.07 -4.37
CA GLY A 301 -8.68 22.27 -3.69
C GLY A 301 -7.82 23.09 -2.72
N SER A 302 -6.79 22.45 -2.20
CA SER A 302 -5.79 23.02 -1.28
C SER A 302 -4.40 22.44 -1.57
N ALA A 303 -3.43 22.68 -0.68
CA ALA A 303 -2.15 21.97 -0.70
C ALA A 303 -2.32 20.45 -0.50
N SER A 304 -3.33 20.04 0.28
CA SER A 304 -3.57 18.64 0.67
C SER A 304 -4.70 17.95 -0.09
N THR A 305 -5.52 18.68 -0.85
CA THR A 305 -6.71 18.12 -1.51
C THR A 305 -6.91 18.60 -2.94
N THR A 306 -7.52 17.77 -3.77
CA THR A 306 -7.89 18.14 -5.14
C THR A 306 -9.15 19.02 -5.16
N GLY A 307 -9.40 19.69 -6.29
CA GLY A 307 -10.65 20.41 -6.49
C GLY A 307 -11.87 19.49 -6.66
N ALA A 308 -13.06 20.06 -6.54
CA ALA A 308 -14.33 19.38 -6.76
C ALA A 308 -15.40 20.33 -7.31
N THR A 309 -16.33 19.79 -8.10
CA THR A 309 -17.46 20.56 -8.65
C THR A 309 -18.80 19.90 -8.38
N LYS A 310 -19.84 20.71 -8.18
CA LYS A 310 -21.24 20.24 -8.05
C LYS A 310 -22.19 21.32 -8.54
N THR A 311 -23.22 20.93 -9.27
CA THR A 311 -24.25 21.86 -9.73
C THR A 311 -25.51 21.71 -8.89
N ILE A 312 -26.08 22.82 -8.42
CA ILE A 312 -27.39 22.85 -7.74
C ILE A 312 -28.37 23.70 -8.54
N LYS A 313 -29.66 23.41 -8.41
CA LYS A 313 -30.75 24.22 -8.98
C LYS A 313 -31.31 25.14 -7.90
N ILE A 314 -31.42 26.43 -8.19
CA ILE A 314 -32.05 27.43 -7.31
C ILE A 314 -33.24 28.04 -8.05
N LYS A 315 -34.44 27.90 -7.47
CA LYS A 315 -35.68 28.49 -8.02
C LYS A 315 -35.91 29.88 -7.44
N VAL A 316 -36.01 30.88 -8.31
CA VAL A 316 -36.23 32.29 -7.98
C VAL A 316 -37.65 32.68 -8.41
N LYS A 317 -38.41 33.27 -7.47
CA LYS A 317 -39.78 33.72 -7.68
C LYS A 317 -39.82 35.25 -7.90
N LYS A 318 -40.99 35.74 -8.31
CA LYS A 318 -41.29 37.18 -8.42
C LYS A 318 -41.12 37.85 -7.05
#